data_AF-A0A967GNI9-F1
#
_entry.id   AF-A0A967GNI9-F1
#
_cell.length_a   1.000
_cell.length_b   1.000
_cell.length_c   1.000
_cell.angle_alpha   90.00
_cell.angle_beta   90.00
_cell.angle_gamma   90.00
#
_symmetry.space_group_name_H-M   'P 1'
#
loop_
_entity.id
_entity.type
_entity.pdbx_description
1 polymer ?
#
loop_
_entity_poly.entity_id
_entity_poly.type
_entity_poly.pdbx_seq_one_letter_code
_entity_poly.pdbx_strand_id
1 'polypeptide(L)' 'GKGNSHTPENIPFLLVGNGAGFKMGQCHHFPKISHNRLLLSLAHSFGHRLETFGSARHCGDGPLQLA' A
#
# COMPACT_ATOMS: atom_id res chain seq x y z
N GLY A 1 12.68 -16.25 -10.55
CA GLY A 1 12.24 -15.94 -11.94
C GLY A 1 13.08 -16.72 -12.93
N LYS A 2 12.59 -16.93 -14.16
CA LYS A 2 13.24 -17.73 -15.21
C LYS A 2 14.45 -17.03 -15.89
N GLY A 3 14.71 -15.75 -15.57
CA GLY A 3 15.77 -14.94 -16.18
C GLY A 3 15.30 -13.96 -17.26
N ASN A 4 14.05 -14.09 -17.72
CA ASN A 4 13.41 -13.21 -18.70
C ASN A 4 12.00 -12.76 -18.29
N SER A 5 11.66 -12.91 -17.01
CA SER A 5 10.37 -12.50 -16.46
C SER A 5 10.55 -12.09 -15.00
N HIS A 6 9.80 -11.06 -14.60
CA HIS A 6 9.76 -10.63 -13.21
C HIS A 6 9.26 -11.77 -12.32
N THR A 7 9.82 -11.87 -11.12
CA THR A 7 9.27 -12.75 -10.08
C THR A 7 8.26 -11.92 -9.30
N PRO A 8 7.00 -12.38 -9.16
CA PRO A 8 5.99 -11.65 -8.40
C PRO A 8 6.22 -11.85 -6.90
N GLU A 9 7.26 -11.21 -6.37
CA GLU A 9 7.58 -11.20 -4.95
C GLU A 9 7.33 -9.80 -4.35
N ASN A 10 7.10 -9.76 -3.04
CA ASN A 10 6.87 -8.50 -2.35
C ASN A 10 8.09 -7.58 -2.45
N ILE A 11 7.82 -6.29 -2.53
CA ILE A 11 8.83 -5.23 -2.44
C ILE A 11 8.67 -4.48 -1.11
N PRO A 12 9.76 -4.03 -0.49
CA PRO A 12 9.67 -3.18 0.69
C PRO A 12 9.23 -1.76 0.30
N PHE A 13 8.46 -1.13 1.18
CA PHE A 13 8.13 0.29 1.10
C PHE A 13 8.65 1.01 2.35
N LEU A 14 9.24 2.18 2.17
CA LEU A 14 9.67 3.06 3.26
C LEU A 14 8.94 4.40 3.11
N LEU A 15 8.22 4.80 4.17
CA LEU A 15 7.59 6.11 4.27
C LEU A 15 8.40 6.94 5.27
N VAL A 16 8.80 8.15 4.88
CA VAL A 16 9.61 9.07 5.71
C VAL A 16 8.95 10.44 5.74
N GLY A 17 8.87 11.04 6.93
CA GLY A 17 8.28 12.36 7.14
C GLY A 17 7.41 12.38 8.39
N ASN A 18 6.53 13.38 8.49
CA ASN A 18 5.56 13.52 9.58
C ASN A 18 4.24 14.15 9.09
N GLY A 19 3.80 13.76 7.90
CA GLY A 19 2.56 14.22 7.26
C GLY A 19 1.56 13.09 7.06
N ALA A 20 0.39 13.42 6.48
CA ALA A 20 -0.63 12.44 6.08
C ALA A 20 -1.24 11.60 7.23
N GLY A 21 -1.00 11.98 8.49
CA GLY A 21 -1.66 11.37 9.66
C GLY A 21 -1.28 9.92 9.96
N PHE A 22 -0.21 9.38 9.34
CA PHE A 22 0.29 8.04 9.67
C PHE A 22 1.15 8.05 10.92
N LYS A 23 1.10 6.97 11.69
CA LYS A 23 2.02 6.77 12.80
C LYS A 23 3.37 6.29 12.26
N MET A 24 4.38 7.15 12.37
CA MET A 24 5.73 6.89 11.87
C MET A 24 6.55 6.06 12.87
N GLY A 25 7.74 5.61 12.45
CA GLY A 25 8.64 4.84 13.32
C GLY A 25 8.17 3.40 13.57
N GLN A 26 7.33 2.86 12.70
CA GLN A 26 6.81 1.49 12.79
C GLN A 26 7.33 0.64 11.63
N CYS A 27 7.44 -0.67 11.88
CA CYS A 27 7.72 -1.67 10.86
C CYS A 27 6.53 -2.64 10.80
N HIS A 28 5.93 -2.76 9.62
CA HIS A 28 4.82 -3.68 9.38
C HIS A 28 5.26 -4.76 8.40
N HIS A 29 4.98 -6.02 8.74
CA HIS A 29 5.15 -7.14 7.82
C HIS A 29 3.78 -7.62 7.33
N PHE A 30 3.53 -7.47 6.03
CA PHE A 30 2.28 -7.90 5.41
C PHE A 30 2.47 -9.17 4.57
N PRO A 31 1.63 -10.20 4.76
CA PRO A 31 1.77 -11.47 4.05
C PRO A 31 1.17 -11.40 2.63
N LYS A 32 1.97 -10.96 1.65
CA LYS A 32 1.61 -10.97 0.19
C LYS A 32 0.24 -10.34 -0.11
N ILE A 33 -0.03 -9.18 0.50
CA ILE A 33 -1.23 -8.40 0.19
C ILE A 33 -0.99 -7.46 -0.99
N SER A 34 -2.08 -6.97 -1.59
CA SER A 34 -2.01 -6.01 -2.69
C SER A 34 -1.45 -4.64 -2.27
N HIS A 35 -0.48 -4.12 -3.03
CA HIS A 35 0.08 -2.79 -2.81
C HIS A 35 -0.91 -1.65 -3.09
N ASN A 36 -1.99 -1.88 -3.85
CA ASN A 36 -3.03 -0.87 -4.08
C ASN A 36 -3.69 -0.44 -2.77
N ARG A 37 -3.66 -1.28 -1.74
CA ARG A 37 -4.15 -0.93 -0.40
C ARG A 37 -3.33 0.20 0.22
N LEU A 38 -2.00 0.20 0.03
CA LEU A 38 -1.14 1.30 0.45
C LEU A 38 -1.47 2.58 -0.34
N LEU A 39 -1.72 2.46 -1.65
CA LEU A 39 -2.08 3.60 -2.50
C LEU A 39 -3.45 4.20 -2.11
N LEU A 40 -4.41 3.35 -1.72
CA LEU A 40 -5.68 3.81 -1.14
C LEU A 40 -5.46 4.54 0.18
N SER A 41 -4.61 4.03 1.08
CA SER A 41 -4.27 4.73 2.33
C SER A 41 -3.69 6.12 2.08
N LEU A 42 -2.79 6.23 1.09
CA LEU A 42 -2.24 7.51 0.67
C LEU A 42 -3.34 8.43 0.10
N ALA A 43 -4.17 7.96 -0.82
CA ALA A 43 -5.25 8.79 -1.35
C ALA A 43 -6.18 9.33 -0.25
N HIS A 44 -6.55 8.46 0.71
CA HIS A 44 -7.42 8.83 1.84
C HIS A 44 -6.77 9.83 2.79
N SER A 45 -5.45 9.75 3.02
CA SER A 45 -4.75 10.72 3.87
C SER A 45 -4.66 12.11 3.26
N PHE A 46 -4.77 12.22 1.94
CA PHE A 46 -4.88 13.48 1.21
C PHE A 46 -6.35 13.92 0.98
N GLY A 47 -7.32 13.28 1.64
CA GLY A 47 -8.73 13.67 1.59
C GLY A 47 -9.56 13.04 0.47
N HIS A 48 -8.96 12.15 -0.35
CA HIS A 48 -9.68 11.46 -1.41
C HIS A 48 -10.22 10.11 -0.92
N ARG A 49 -11.54 9.99 -0.78
CA ARG A 49 -12.21 8.75 -0.36
C ARG A 49 -12.45 7.79 -1.53
N LEU A 50 -11.37 7.37 -2.18
CA LEU A 50 -11.43 6.44 -3.31
C LEU A 50 -11.75 5.02 -2.86
N GLU A 51 -12.58 4.31 -3.60
CA GLU A 51 -12.82 2.87 -3.39
C GLU A 51 -11.79 2.02 -4.15
N THR A 52 -11.23 2.55 -5.23
CA THR A 52 -10.28 1.85 -6.10
C THR A 52 -9.09 2.74 -6.45
N PHE A 53 -7.91 2.14 -6.56
CA PHE A 53 -6.74 2.75 -7.16
C PHE A 53 -6.25 1.81 -8.27
N GLY A 54 -6.35 2.22 -9.53
CA GLY A 54 -6.09 1.32 -10.67
C GLY A 54 -7.10 0.18 -10.75
N SER A 55 -6.63 -1.08 -10.75
CA SER A 55 -7.50 -2.25 -10.88
C SER A 55 -8.29 -2.55 -9.59
N ALA A 56 -9.63 -2.54 -9.69
CA ALA A 56 -10.54 -2.81 -8.57
C ALA A 56 -10.32 -4.17 -7.89
N ARG A 57 -9.86 -5.18 -8.65
CA ARG A 57 -9.54 -6.53 -8.12
C ARG A 57 -8.50 -6.48 -7.00
N HIS A 58 -7.66 -5.46 -6.98
CA HIS A 58 -6.55 -5.31 -6.04
C HIS A 58 -6.91 -4.43 -4.82
N CYS A 59 -8.18 -4.01 -4.69
CA CYS A 59 -8.63 -3.03 -3.71
C CYS A 59 -9.65 -3.56 -2.68
N GLY A 60 -10.08 -4.82 -2.78
CA GLY A 60 -11.23 -5.35 -2.04
C GLY A 60 -11.18 -5.21 -0.51
N ASP A 61 -9.98 -5.27 0.08
CA ASP A 61 -9.78 -5.12 1.53
C ASP A 61 -9.57 -3.65 1.97
N GLY A 62 -9.76 -2.70 1.06
CA GLY A 62 -9.65 -1.26 1.32
C GLY A 62 -8.25 -0.77 1.71
N PRO A 63 -8.13 0.47 2.21
CA PRO A 63 -6.88 1.05 2.66
C PRO A 63 -6.26 0.26 3.84
N LEU A 64 -4.94 0.26 3.94
CA LEU A 64 -4.23 -0.20 5.12
C LEU A 64 -4.52 0.70 6.33
N GLN A 65 -4.65 0.09 7.51
CA GLN A 65 -4.69 0.78 8.80
C GLN A 65 -3.24 0.96 9.29
N LEU A 66 -2.69 2.17 9.13
CA LEU A 66 -1.31 2.55 9.48
C LEU A 66 -1.27 3.60 10.62
N ALA A 67 -2.25 3.53 11.53
CA ALA A 67 -2.41 4.40 12.70
C ALA A 67 -2.39 3.57 13.99
#